data_AF-A0AAU9JFR1-F1
#
_entry.id   AF-A0AAU9JFR1-F1
#
_cell.length_a   1.000
_cell.length_b   1.000
_cell.length_c   1.000
_cell.angle_alpha   90.00
_cell.angle_beta   90.00
_cell.angle_gamma   90.00
#
_symmetry.space_group_name_H-M   'P 1'
#
loop_
_entity.id
_entity.type
_entity.pdbx_description
1 polymer ?
#
loop_
_entity_poly.entity_id
_entity_poly.type
_entity_poly.pdbx_seq_one_letter_code
_entity_poly.pdbx_strand_id
1 'polypeptide(L)'
;MGVTRTYRYSGKNLTKELQRLQSYLELMQAQEKGNWNVNVSVMYHKNLDANPCSLLLVSLPLSQIVVLRSLKEETSYKIMQGDMNLSSFIENIQCFKVRQQFNINGKEYELGDFKIRFGLAFVGSETRYLVAEIEFAGIKYLSYGRPSISEFIGYLDPKAKLNEIVIEYHQKFEMDSENFTPKHSAIDMLLALNCLNIR
;
A
#
# COMPACT_ATOMS: atom_id res chain seq x y z
N MET A 1 -12.46 1.51 -8.89
CA MET A 1 -11.20 2.03 -8.32
C MET A 1 -10.58 2.93 -9.36
N GLY A 2 -10.25 4.16 -8.96
CA GLY A 2 -9.47 5.09 -9.76
C GLY A 2 -7.97 4.80 -9.68
N VAL A 3 -7.15 5.72 -10.18
CA VAL A 3 -5.70 5.68 -9.99
C VAL A 3 -5.39 5.98 -8.53
N THR A 4 -4.54 5.16 -7.91
CA THR A 4 -4.13 5.33 -6.51
C THR A 4 -2.62 5.45 -6.41
N ARG A 5 -2.13 6.29 -5.50
CA ARG A 5 -0.71 6.38 -5.15
C ARG A 5 -0.53 6.36 -3.65
N THR A 6 0.48 5.61 -3.21
CA THR A 6 0.84 5.53 -1.80
C THR A 6 2.11 6.33 -1.52
N TYR A 7 2.09 7.05 -0.41
CA TYR A 7 3.18 7.88 0.09
C TYR A 7 3.54 7.45 1.51
N ARG A 8 4.80 7.71 1.86
CA ARG A 8 5.31 7.40 3.20
C ARG A 8 5.99 8.58 3.86
N TYR A 9 5.68 8.75 5.14
CA TYR A 9 6.47 9.55 6.06
C TYR A 9 7.11 8.69 7.15
N SER A 10 8.43 8.88 7.34
CA SER A 10 9.26 8.13 8.28
C SER A 10 9.93 9.03 9.34
N GLY A 11 9.39 10.24 9.57
CA GLY A 11 9.95 11.17 10.55
C GLY A 11 9.62 10.82 12.01
N LYS A 12 10.24 11.54 12.97
CA LYS A 12 10.16 11.20 14.40
C LYS A 12 8.77 11.33 15.03
N ASN A 13 7.95 12.28 14.57
CA ASN A 13 6.64 12.61 15.18
C ASN A 13 5.48 12.23 14.25
N LEU A 14 5.26 10.93 14.06
CA LEU A 14 4.25 10.41 13.13
C LEU A 14 2.83 10.88 13.47
N THR A 15 2.43 10.82 14.75
CA THR A 15 1.09 11.24 15.20
C THR A 15 0.84 12.73 14.96
N LYS A 16 1.83 13.57 15.22
CA LYS A 16 1.73 15.02 14.98
C LYS A 16 1.61 15.33 13.49
N GLU A 17 2.34 14.58 12.66
CA GLU A 17 2.25 14.73 11.20
C GLU A 17 0.89 14.28 10.67
N LEU A 18 0.36 13.17 11.18
CA LEU A 18 -1.00 12.71 10.88
C LEU A 18 -2.04 13.78 11.23
N GLN A 19 -1.98 14.32 12.45
CA GLN A 19 -2.89 15.39 12.89
C GLN A 19 -2.79 16.62 11.98
N ARG A 20 -1.58 17.03 11.60
CA ARG A 20 -1.39 18.14 10.66
C ARG A 20 -2.12 17.87 9.34
N LEU A 21 -1.90 16.71 8.72
CA LEU A 21 -2.52 16.37 7.44
C LEU A 21 -4.06 16.31 7.55
N GLN A 22 -4.58 15.76 8.64
CA GLN A 22 -6.02 15.73 8.92
C GLN A 22 -6.60 17.15 9.04
N SER A 23 -5.94 18.06 9.76
CA SER A 23 -6.37 19.46 9.84
C SER A 23 -6.35 20.17 8.48
N TYR A 24 -5.41 19.85 7.59
CA TYR A 24 -5.43 20.39 6.22
C TYR A 24 -6.66 19.90 5.44
N LEU A 25 -7.02 18.62 5.56
CA LEU A 25 -8.23 18.08 4.93
C LEU A 25 -9.50 18.74 5.49
N GLU A 26 -9.57 18.96 6.81
CA GLU A 26 -10.68 19.68 7.44
C GLU A 26 -10.79 21.12 6.91
N LEU A 27 -9.67 21.84 6.77
CA LEU A 27 -9.63 23.18 6.18
C LEU A 27 -10.10 23.19 4.72
N MET A 28 -9.81 22.12 3.97
CA MET A 28 -10.29 21.92 2.60
C MET A 28 -11.74 21.44 2.54
N GLN A 29 -12.42 21.27 3.68
CA GLN A 29 -13.80 20.77 3.78
C GLN A 29 -13.97 19.33 3.28
N ALA A 30 -12.92 18.50 3.40
CA ALA A 30 -13.03 17.08 3.11
C ALA A 30 -13.94 16.38 4.13
N GLN A 31 -14.72 15.40 3.66
CA GLN A 31 -15.64 14.64 4.49
C GLN A 31 -15.00 13.34 4.96
N GLU A 32 -14.97 13.09 6.27
CA GLU A 32 -14.58 11.78 6.82
C GLU A 32 -15.64 10.73 6.45
N LYS A 33 -15.22 9.63 5.81
CA LYS A 33 -16.11 8.54 5.35
C LYS A 33 -16.08 7.33 6.26
N GLY A 34 -15.00 7.15 7.03
CA GLY A 34 -14.89 6.09 8.03
C GLY A 34 -13.47 5.60 8.25
N ASN A 35 -13.37 4.41 8.84
CA ASN A 35 -12.09 3.78 9.15
C ASN A 35 -11.48 3.14 7.90
N TRP A 36 -10.16 3.25 7.77
CA TRP A 36 -9.37 2.57 6.75
C TRP A 36 -8.35 1.68 7.43
N ASN A 37 -8.42 0.37 7.15
CA ASN A 37 -7.50 -0.60 7.71
C ASN A 37 -6.89 -1.45 6.60
N VAL A 38 -5.58 -1.68 6.68
CA VAL A 38 -4.84 -2.54 5.74
C VAL A 38 -3.90 -3.43 6.53
N ASN A 39 -3.93 -4.73 6.25
CA ASN A 39 -3.02 -5.69 6.86
C ASN A 39 -2.04 -6.22 5.83
N VAL A 40 -0.76 -6.19 6.15
CA VAL A 40 0.31 -6.71 5.29
C VAL A 40 1.10 -7.75 6.05
N SER A 41 1.12 -8.99 5.54
CA SER A 41 1.81 -10.12 6.15
C SER A 41 2.94 -10.60 5.25
N VAL A 42 4.14 -10.67 5.80
CA VAL A 42 5.33 -11.24 5.17
C VAL A 42 5.52 -12.64 5.72
N MET A 43 5.49 -13.64 4.84
CA MET A 43 5.60 -15.05 5.20
C MET A 43 6.72 -15.72 4.42
N TYR A 44 7.32 -16.75 5.02
CA TYR A 44 8.29 -17.63 4.35
C TYR A 44 7.77 -19.04 4.26
N HIS A 45 8.12 -19.73 3.18
CA HIS A 45 7.89 -21.16 3.09
C HIS A 45 8.62 -21.88 4.23
N LYS A 46 7.96 -22.85 4.87
CA LYS A 46 8.53 -23.57 6.03
C LYS A 46 9.76 -24.40 5.65
N ASN A 47 9.80 -24.91 4.43
CA ASN A 47 10.95 -25.63 3.88
C ASN A 47 11.69 -24.73 2.88
N LEU A 48 12.60 -23.91 3.41
CA LEU A 48 13.41 -22.97 2.61
C LEU A 48 14.44 -23.69 1.73
N ASP A 49 14.92 -24.87 2.13
CA ASP A 49 15.94 -25.60 1.38
C ASP A 49 15.37 -26.12 0.05
N ALA A 50 14.14 -26.65 0.08
CA ALA A 50 13.44 -27.09 -1.12
C ALA A 50 12.90 -25.91 -1.94
N ASN A 51 12.21 -24.98 -1.29
CA ASN A 51 11.52 -23.86 -1.92
C ASN A 51 11.79 -22.56 -1.16
N PRO A 52 12.91 -21.87 -1.46
CA PRO A 52 13.19 -20.59 -0.84
C PRO A 52 12.32 -19.53 -1.52
N CYS A 53 11.07 -19.42 -1.06
CA CYS A 53 10.14 -18.40 -1.52
C CYS A 53 9.51 -17.65 -0.34
N SER A 54 9.16 -16.40 -0.61
CA SER A 54 8.40 -15.57 0.31
C SER A 54 7.04 -15.24 -0.28
N LEU A 55 6.04 -15.24 0.59
CA LEU A 55 4.68 -14.85 0.28
C LEU A 55 4.41 -13.53 1.00
N LEU A 56 4.04 -12.51 0.24
CA LEU A 56 3.62 -11.21 0.74
C LEU A 56 2.11 -11.11 0.51
N LEU A 57 1.35 -11.05 1.59
CA LEU A 57 -0.11 -10.94 1.55
C LEU A 57 -0.50 -9.52 1.94
N VAL A 58 -1.25 -8.83 1.07
CA VAL A 58 -1.83 -7.52 1.33
C VAL A 58 -3.35 -7.67 1.36
N SER A 59 -3.95 -7.39 2.52
CA SER A 59 -5.40 -7.34 2.70
C SER A 59 -5.86 -5.89 2.64
N LEU A 60 -6.43 -5.53 1.49
CA LEU A 60 -7.12 -4.26 1.28
C LEU A 60 -8.60 -4.40 1.69
N PRO A 61 -9.34 -3.31 1.93
CA PRO A 61 -10.74 -3.37 2.39
C PRO A 61 -11.67 -4.21 1.49
N LEU A 62 -11.40 -4.27 0.18
CA LEU A 62 -12.26 -4.94 -0.80
C LEU A 62 -11.60 -6.13 -1.52
N SER A 63 -10.34 -6.45 -1.22
CA SER A 63 -9.61 -7.51 -1.94
C SER A 63 -8.37 -7.96 -1.18
N GLN A 64 -7.97 -9.21 -1.39
CA GLN A 64 -6.65 -9.70 -0.97
C GLN A 64 -5.75 -9.92 -2.17
N ILE A 65 -4.50 -9.49 -2.04
CA ILE A 65 -3.50 -9.61 -3.08
C ILE A 65 -2.31 -10.34 -2.50
N VAL A 66 -1.86 -11.36 -3.23
CA VAL A 66 -0.69 -12.16 -2.90
C VAL A 66 0.39 -11.87 -3.93
N VAL A 67 1.54 -11.47 -3.41
CA VAL A 67 2.79 -11.36 -4.18
C VAL A 67 3.70 -12.49 -3.74
N LEU A 68 3.88 -13.48 -4.60
CA LEU A 68 4.88 -14.53 -4.44
C LEU A 68 6.20 -14.03 -5.02
N ARG A 69 7.27 -14.20 -4.25
CA ARG A 69 8.63 -13.86 -4.64
C ARG A 69 9.53 -15.07 -4.46
N SER A 70 10.28 -15.41 -5.50
CA SER A 70 11.40 -16.35 -5.39
C SER A 70 12.56 -15.69 -4.63
N LEU A 71 13.19 -16.40 -3.70
CA LEU A 71 14.42 -15.93 -3.06
C LEU A 71 15.67 -16.34 -3.85
N LYS A 72 15.53 -17.20 -4.87
CA LYS A 72 16.61 -17.62 -5.78
C LYS A 72 16.79 -16.66 -6.95
N GLU A 73 15.69 -16.08 -7.44
CA GLU A 73 15.68 -15.13 -8.54
C GLU A 73 15.17 -13.79 -8.02
N GLU A 74 16.01 -12.76 -8.02
CA GLU A 74 15.66 -11.48 -7.40
C GLU A 74 14.52 -10.73 -8.11
N THR A 75 14.21 -11.09 -9.36
CA THR A 75 13.35 -10.30 -10.25
C THR A 75 12.01 -10.95 -10.64
N SER A 76 11.75 -12.21 -10.28
CA SER A 76 10.50 -12.89 -10.65
C SER A 76 9.44 -12.78 -9.53
N TYR A 77 8.44 -11.93 -9.76
CA TYR A 77 7.28 -11.76 -8.89
C TYR A 77 6.03 -12.33 -9.55
N LYS A 78 5.28 -13.16 -8.83
CA LYS A 78 3.95 -13.61 -9.28
C LYS A 78 2.88 -12.95 -8.43
N ILE A 79 1.97 -12.23 -9.09
CA ILE A 79 0.94 -11.42 -8.40
C ILE A 79 -0.44 -11.97 -8.71
N MET A 80 -1.08 -12.47 -7.66
CA MET A 80 -2.43 -13.03 -7.68
C MET A 80 -3.37 -12.14 -6.86
N GLN A 81 -4.58 -11.97 -7.36
CA GLN A 81 -5.66 -11.33 -6.63
C GLN A 81 -6.69 -12.40 -6.29
N GLY A 82 -7.08 -12.49 -5.03
CA GLY A 82 -8.12 -13.37 -4.54
C GLY A 82 -9.19 -12.61 -3.78
N ASP A 83 -10.18 -13.36 -3.34
CA ASP A 83 -11.20 -12.88 -2.41
C ASP A 83 -10.64 -12.79 -0.98
N MET A 84 -11.49 -12.39 -0.03
CA MET A 84 -11.10 -12.26 1.38
C MET A 84 -10.83 -13.60 2.08
N ASN A 85 -11.12 -14.75 1.44
CA ASN A 85 -10.91 -16.08 2.00
C ASN A 85 -9.49 -16.61 1.73
N LEU A 86 -8.71 -15.94 0.87
CA LEU A 86 -7.38 -16.37 0.49
C LEU A 86 -6.42 -16.43 1.68
N SER A 87 -6.53 -15.50 2.64
CA SER A 87 -5.73 -15.52 3.87
C SER A 87 -5.97 -16.80 4.68
N SER A 88 -7.24 -17.17 4.89
CA SER A 88 -7.61 -18.38 5.63
C SER A 88 -7.16 -19.64 4.89
N PHE A 89 -7.22 -19.65 3.56
CA PHE A 89 -6.66 -20.74 2.76
C PHE A 89 -5.14 -20.89 2.98
N ILE A 90 -4.38 -19.79 2.93
CA ILE A 90 -2.92 -19.81 3.14
C ILE A 90 -2.55 -20.28 4.55
N GLU A 91 -3.32 -19.88 5.55
CA GLU A 91 -3.14 -20.33 6.93
C GLU A 91 -3.42 -21.84 7.06
N ASN A 92 -4.48 -22.33 6.42
CA ASN A 92 -4.90 -23.74 6.48
C ASN A 92 -3.94 -24.71 5.79
N ILE A 93 -3.32 -24.32 4.67
CA ILE A 93 -2.32 -25.18 4.00
C ILE A 93 -1.04 -25.35 4.85
N GLN A 94 -0.81 -24.44 5.81
CA GLN A 94 0.33 -24.48 6.72
C GLN A 94 1.70 -24.61 6.05
N CYS A 95 1.85 -24.27 4.76
CA CYS A 95 3.13 -24.29 4.05
C CYS A 95 4.01 -23.09 4.40
N PHE A 96 3.41 -22.00 4.91
CA PHE A 96 4.08 -20.75 5.20
C PHE A 96 4.09 -20.44 6.70
N LYS A 97 5.10 -19.69 7.15
CA LYS A 97 5.23 -19.15 8.50
C LYS A 97 5.31 -17.63 8.42
N VAL A 98 4.50 -16.93 9.21
CA VAL A 98 4.54 -15.46 9.31
C VAL A 98 5.87 -15.02 9.93
N ARG A 99 6.57 -14.14 9.24
CA ARG A 99 7.82 -13.51 9.69
C ARG A 99 7.55 -12.13 10.29
N GLN A 100 6.68 -11.36 9.65
CA GLN A 100 6.37 -9.99 10.03
C GLN A 100 4.95 -9.66 9.59
N GLN A 101 4.26 -8.85 10.39
CA GLN A 101 2.94 -8.32 10.05
C GLN A 101 2.93 -6.82 10.33
N PHE A 102 2.43 -6.07 9.35
CA PHE A 102 2.12 -4.66 9.49
C PHE A 102 0.60 -4.51 9.50
N ASN A 103 0.10 -3.73 10.45
CA ASN A 103 -1.29 -3.32 10.48
C ASN A 103 -1.33 -1.81 10.32
N ILE A 104 -2.07 -1.32 9.35
CA ILE A 104 -2.31 0.11 9.14
C ILE A 104 -3.70 0.40 9.67
N ASN A 105 -3.78 1.32 10.62
CA ASN A 105 -5.06 1.82 11.14
C ASN A 105 -5.16 3.30 10.83
N GLY A 106 -6.26 3.68 10.20
CA GLY A 106 -6.41 5.01 9.63
C GLY A 106 -7.86 5.42 9.39
N LYS A 107 -7.99 6.55 8.70
CA LYS A 107 -9.28 7.14 8.30
C LYS A 107 -9.28 7.42 6.81
N GLU A 108 -10.45 7.26 6.20
CA GLU A 108 -10.75 7.67 4.84
C GLU A 108 -11.51 9.00 4.84
N TYR A 109 -11.11 9.87 3.93
CA TYR A 109 -11.71 11.18 3.65
C TYR A 109 -12.03 11.29 2.16
N GLU A 110 -13.00 12.12 1.82
CA GLU A 110 -13.41 12.40 0.45
C GLU A 110 -13.46 13.91 0.21
N LEU A 111 -12.87 14.35 -0.91
CA LEU A 111 -12.87 15.75 -1.35
C LEU A 111 -13.04 15.80 -2.86
N GLY A 112 -14.25 16.09 -3.33
CA GLY A 112 -14.58 16.00 -4.75
C GLY A 112 -14.31 14.60 -5.29
N ASP A 113 -13.49 14.51 -6.34
CA ASP A 113 -13.09 13.23 -6.95
C ASP A 113 -11.92 12.55 -6.22
N PHE A 114 -11.39 13.13 -5.14
CA PHE A 114 -10.29 12.53 -4.40
C PHE A 114 -10.79 11.74 -3.19
N LYS A 115 -10.27 10.52 -3.04
CA LYS A 115 -10.32 9.77 -1.78
C LYS A 115 -8.95 9.77 -1.15
N ILE A 116 -8.87 10.22 0.09
CA ILE A 116 -7.62 10.37 0.83
C ILE A 116 -7.69 9.49 2.06
N ARG A 117 -6.67 8.64 2.23
CA ARG A 117 -6.59 7.73 3.36
C ARG A 117 -5.29 7.96 4.09
N PHE A 118 -5.37 8.21 5.39
CA PHE A 118 -4.20 8.36 6.24
C PHE A 118 -4.23 7.34 7.35
N GLY A 119 -3.12 6.64 7.55
CA GLY A 119 -3.02 5.64 8.60
C GLY A 119 -1.61 5.50 9.16
N LEU A 120 -1.54 5.09 10.42
CA LEU A 120 -0.29 4.72 11.06
C LEU A 120 -0.07 3.23 10.86
N ALA A 121 1.13 2.87 10.40
CA ALA A 121 1.55 1.48 10.23
C ALA A 121 2.26 0.99 11.51
N PHE A 122 1.79 -0.13 12.05
CA PHE A 122 2.28 -0.76 13.27
C PHE A 122 2.91 -2.11 12.98
N VAL A 123 4.01 -2.42 13.66
CA VAL A 123 4.57 -3.79 13.75
C VAL A 123 4.52 -4.20 15.21
N GLY A 124 3.60 -5.12 15.54
CA GLY A 124 3.22 -5.33 16.95
C GLY A 124 2.61 -4.06 17.54
N SER A 125 3.18 -3.56 18.64
CA SER A 125 2.77 -2.29 19.27
C SER A 125 3.54 -1.06 18.79
N GLU A 126 4.60 -1.23 18.00
CA GLU A 126 5.47 -0.14 17.58
C GLU A 126 4.96 0.53 16.32
N THR A 127 4.77 1.85 16.36
CA THR A 127 4.45 2.66 15.17
C THR A 127 5.71 2.90 14.34
N ARG A 128 5.70 2.48 13.08
CA ARG A 128 6.86 2.57 12.18
C ARG A 128 6.75 3.70 11.16
N TYR A 129 5.58 3.86 10.55
CA TYR A 129 5.37 4.78 9.44
C TYR A 129 4.02 5.45 9.51
N LEU A 130 3.93 6.63 8.89
CA LEU A 130 2.67 7.22 8.46
C LEU A 130 2.54 6.94 6.96
N VAL A 131 1.42 6.32 6.58
CA VAL A 131 1.08 6.00 5.20
C VAL A 131 -0.07 6.88 4.77
N ALA A 132 0.09 7.48 3.59
CA ALA A 132 -0.96 8.21 2.91
C ALA A 132 -1.27 7.53 1.59
N GLU A 133 -2.53 7.22 1.34
CA GLU A 133 -3.01 6.68 0.07
C GLU A 133 -4.00 7.66 -0.54
N ILE A 134 -3.75 8.08 -1.77
CA ILE A 134 -4.60 9.04 -2.47
C ILE A 134 -5.08 8.40 -3.76
N GLU A 135 -6.40 8.34 -3.91
CA GLU A 135 -7.08 7.86 -5.10
C GLU A 135 -7.77 9.03 -5.80
N PHE A 136 -7.51 9.18 -7.10
CA PHE A 136 -8.28 10.08 -7.95
C PHE A 136 -9.35 9.26 -8.69
N ALA A 137 -10.59 9.44 -8.27
CA ALA A 137 -11.75 8.81 -8.87
C ALA A 137 -12.01 9.38 -10.28
N GLY A 138 -12.58 8.55 -11.16
CA GLY A 138 -12.95 8.96 -12.53
C GLY A 138 -11.95 8.61 -13.62
N ILE A 139 -10.70 8.27 -13.28
CA ILE A 139 -9.67 7.85 -14.24
C ILE A 139 -9.04 6.53 -13.81
N LYS A 140 -8.80 5.63 -14.77
CA LYS A 140 -8.07 4.36 -14.56
C LYS A 140 -6.67 4.37 -15.14
N TYR A 141 -6.36 5.33 -15.98
CA TYR A 141 -5.09 5.44 -16.69
C TYR A 141 -4.07 6.22 -15.85
N LEU A 142 -2.95 5.57 -15.54
CA LEU A 142 -1.90 6.11 -14.68
C LEU A 142 -1.34 7.43 -15.21
N SER A 143 -1.14 7.56 -16.53
CA SER A 143 -0.60 8.78 -17.16
C SER A 143 -1.45 10.02 -16.91
N TYR A 144 -2.77 9.85 -16.83
CA TYR A 144 -3.71 10.96 -16.61
C TYR A 144 -4.02 11.20 -15.13
N GLY A 145 -4.08 10.13 -14.32
CA GLY A 145 -4.41 10.27 -12.89
C GLY A 145 -3.23 10.76 -12.03
N ARG A 146 -2.00 10.35 -12.37
CA ARG A 146 -0.82 10.67 -11.56
C ARG A 146 -0.55 12.17 -11.45
N PRO A 147 -0.59 12.98 -12.54
CA PRO A 147 -0.37 14.43 -12.44
C PRO A 147 -1.34 15.12 -11.47
N SER A 148 -2.64 14.76 -11.52
CA SER A 148 -3.66 15.32 -10.63
C SER A 148 -3.39 14.97 -9.16
N ILE A 149 -2.95 13.74 -8.88
CA ILE A 149 -2.56 13.33 -7.52
C ILE A 149 -1.31 14.09 -7.05
N SER A 150 -0.30 14.24 -7.92
CA SER A 150 0.92 14.98 -7.60
C SER A 150 0.64 16.45 -7.27
N GLU A 151 -0.24 17.11 -8.04
CA GLU A 151 -0.67 18.48 -7.79
C GLU A 151 -1.42 18.58 -6.45
N PHE A 152 -2.37 17.69 -6.20
CA PHE A 152 -3.11 17.63 -4.93
C PHE A 152 -2.17 17.46 -3.72
N ILE A 153 -1.16 16.59 -3.82
CA ILE A 153 -0.13 16.44 -2.80
C ILE A 153 0.66 17.72 -2.57
N GLY A 154 0.93 18.51 -3.61
CA GLY A 154 1.59 19.81 -3.47
C GLY A 154 0.84 20.78 -2.55
N TYR A 155 -0.50 20.72 -2.56
CA TYR A 155 -1.33 21.53 -1.65
C TYR A 155 -1.41 20.95 -0.23
N LEU A 156 -1.52 19.62 -0.11
CA LEU A 156 -1.69 18.92 1.16
C LEU A 156 -0.39 18.85 1.99
N ASP A 157 0.74 18.68 1.30
CA ASP A 157 2.07 18.59 1.90
C ASP A 157 3.09 19.46 1.16
N PRO A 158 2.98 20.80 1.27
CA PRO A 158 3.85 21.74 0.56
C PRO A 158 5.33 21.66 0.96
N LYS A 159 5.63 20.98 2.08
CA LYS A 159 7.01 20.73 2.55
C LYS A 159 7.58 19.40 2.04
N ALA A 160 6.84 18.67 1.21
CA ALA A 160 7.25 17.41 0.60
C ALA A 160 7.87 16.42 1.60
N LYS A 161 7.23 16.27 2.76
CA LYS A 161 7.60 15.28 3.79
C LYS A 161 7.14 13.87 3.43
N LEU A 162 6.02 13.77 2.72
CA LEU A 162 5.48 12.54 2.15
C LEU A 162 6.31 12.16 0.93
N ASN A 163 7.01 11.04 1.02
CA ASN A 163 7.81 10.53 -0.07
C ASN A 163 6.91 9.70 -1.00
N GLU A 164 6.87 10.08 -2.28
CA GLU A 164 6.26 9.27 -3.33
C GLU A 164 7.14 8.04 -3.62
N ILE A 165 6.51 6.90 -3.86
CA ILE A 165 7.20 5.68 -4.24
C ILE A 165 7.13 5.56 -5.77
N VAL A 166 8.22 5.87 -6.46
CA VAL A 166 8.29 5.79 -7.94
C VAL A 166 8.63 4.36 -8.36
N ILE A 167 7.83 3.77 -9.25
CA ILE A 167 7.92 2.35 -9.62
C ILE A 167 7.62 2.20 -11.11
N GLU A 168 8.39 1.34 -11.77
CA GLU A 168 8.13 0.88 -13.14
C GLU A 168 7.49 -0.51 -13.09
N TYR A 169 6.16 -0.57 -13.10
CA TYR A 169 5.42 -1.83 -12.88
C TYR A 169 5.67 -2.89 -13.94
N HIS A 170 5.75 -2.49 -15.21
CA HIS A 170 5.93 -3.43 -16.31
C HIS A 170 7.26 -4.21 -16.21
N GLN A 171 8.35 -3.49 -15.95
CA GLN A 171 9.68 -4.10 -15.91
C GLN A 171 9.89 -5.01 -14.70
N LYS A 172 9.25 -4.71 -13.56
CA LYS A 172 9.51 -5.42 -12.30
C LYS A 172 8.43 -6.43 -11.92
N PHE A 173 7.22 -6.30 -12.45
CA PHE A 173 6.08 -7.12 -12.03
C PHE A 173 5.26 -7.69 -13.20
N GLU A 174 5.70 -7.49 -14.45
CA GLU A 174 4.98 -7.94 -15.65
C GLU A 174 3.52 -7.44 -15.70
N MET A 175 3.28 -6.25 -15.15
CA MET A 175 1.96 -5.63 -15.09
C MET A 175 1.78 -4.59 -16.20
N ASP A 176 0.52 -4.35 -16.57
CA ASP A 176 0.14 -3.22 -17.42
C ASP A 176 0.53 -1.91 -16.72
N SER A 177 1.38 -1.10 -17.36
CA SER A 177 1.87 0.16 -16.79
C SER A 177 0.85 1.30 -16.83
N GLU A 178 -0.26 1.12 -17.53
CA GLU A 178 -1.21 2.18 -17.85
C GLU A 178 -2.56 1.94 -17.16
N ASN A 179 -3.11 0.72 -17.24
CA ASN A 179 -4.38 0.39 -16.60
C ASN A 179 -4.22 0.06 -15.11
N PHE A 180 -4.63 0.99 -14.25
CA PHE A 180 -4.54 0.83 -12.81
C PHE A 180 -5.51 -0.24 -12.27
N THR A 181 -5.01 -1.05 -11.34
CA THR A 181 -5.74 -2.18 -10.72
C THR A 181 -5.36 -2.30 -9.24
N PRO A 182 -6.15 -3.02 -8.40
CA PRO A 182 -5.82 -3.21 -6.98
C PRO A 182 -4.41 -3.76 -6.74
N LYS A 183 -3.89 -4.56 -7.68
CA LYS A 183 -2.51 -5.08 -7.65
C LYS A 183 -1.47 -3.96 -7.53
N HIS A 184 -1.67 -2.83 -8.20
CA HIS A 184 -0.78 -1.68 -8.13
C HIS A 184 -0.77 -1.08 -6.72
N SER A 185 -1.95 -0.85 -6.14
CA SER A 185 -2.09 -0.36 -4.76
C SER A 185 -1.39 -1.29 -3.75
N ALA A 186 -1.50 -2.60 -3.93
CA ALA A 186 -0.79 -3.55 -3.05
C ALA A 186 0.73 -3.47 -3.18
N ILE A 187 1.27 -3.30 -4.40
CA ILE A 187 2.71 -3.12 -4.61
C ILE A 187 3.19 -1.82 -3.97
N ASP A 188 2.48 -0.71 -4.20
CA ASP A 188 2.78 0.59 -3.61
C ASP A 188 2.79 0.49 -2.08
N MET A 189 1.82 -0.21 -1.50
CA MET A 189 1.75 -0.47 -0.06
C MET A 189 2.95 -1.29 0.44
N LEU A 190 3.31 -2.36 -0.25
CA LEU A 190 4.45 -3.21 0.11
C LEU A 190 5.77 -2.41 0.09
N LEU A 191 5.92 -1.49 -0.86
CA LEU A 191 7.10 -0.63 -0.94
C LEU A 191 7.07 0.46 0.11
N ALA A 192 5.90 1.04 0.41
CA ALA A 192 5.73 1.99 1.50
C ALA A 192 6.18 1.35 2.81
N LEU A 193 5.87 0.09 3.03
CA LEU A 193 6.25 -0.60 4.25
C LEU A 193 7.67 -1.21 4.22
N ASN A 194 8.46 -0.96 3.16
CA ASN A 194 9.76 -1.59 2.93
C ASN A 194 9.72 -3.13 2.94
N CYS A 195 8.57 -3.73 2.60
CA CYS A 195 8.41 -5.19 2.48
C CYS A 195 8.97 -5.71 1.15
N LEU A 196 8.94 -4.86 0.11
CA LEU A 196 9.64 -5.07 -1.15
C LEU A 196 10.83 -4.13 -1.21
N ASN A 197 11.94 -4.63 -1.74
CA ASN A 197 13.13 -3.84 -1.99
C ASN A 197 13.39 -3.85 -3.49
N ILE A 198 13.09 -2.74 -4.12
CA ILE A 198 13.28 -2.53 -5.54
C ILE A 198 14.57 -1.72 -5.67
N ARG A 199 15.70 -2.41 -5.89
CA ARG A 199 16.92 -1.75 -6.33
C ARG A 199 16.80 -1.34 -7.79
#